data_AF-A0A661QTL1-F1
#
_entry.id   AF-A0A661QTL1-F1
#
_cell.length_a   1.000
_cell.length_b   1.000
_cell.length_c   1.000
_cell.angle_alpha   90.00
_cell.angle_beta   90.00
_cell.angle_gamma   90.00
#
_symmetry.space_group_name_H-M   'P 1'
#
loop_
_entity.id
_entity.type
_entity.pdbx_description
1 polymer ?
#
loop_
_entity_poly.entity_id
_entity_poly.type
_entity_poly.pdbx_seq_one_letter_code
_entity_poly.pdbx_strand_id
1 'polypeptide(L)'
;ILGDIHGNAVHLFERECSIQRRHQKIIEETPSPALTPELRSKMGQAAVKVAKTSGYVNAGTVEFLLESSGNFYFLEVNTRLQVEHPVTEMVTGLDLVKCQLEIAQGNALPFEQNSLEQRGHAMECRIYAEDPSADFFPSPGKILGYKEPTGPGIRIDSGVYEGYEVPMEYDPILSKLIVFAEDRELARRRMIRALTNYCVTGITTTIPFLLDVVGSIPFAKGHTSIDVIEKHFSHWEQSQRYADIAAAAYVLDELLNKNVFVKRPQAGYPSPWESLGAWEL
;
A
#
# COMPACT_ATOMS: atom_id res chain seq x y z
N ILE A 1 -15.79 8.13 8.17
CA ILE A 1 -17.10 8.81 8.18
C ILE A 1 -17.18 9.77 7.00
N LEU A 2 -18.39 10.03 6.50
CA LEU A 2 -18.68 11.13 5.59
C LEU A 2 -19.82 11.94 6.20
N GLY A 3 -19.70 13.27 6.22
CA GLY A 3 -20.77 14.18 6.62
C GLY A 3 -21.01 15.25 5.56
N ASP A 4 -22.22 15.76 5.43
CA ASP A 4 -22.56 16.85 4.52
C ASP A 4 -23.03 18.12 5.26
N ILE A 5 -23.18 19.21 4.52
CA ILE A 5 -23.65 20.50 5.04
C ILE A 5 -25.13 20.48 5.46
N HIS A 6 -25.87 19.42 5.10
CA HIS A 6 -27.30 19.25 5.40
C HIS A 6 -27.52 18.50 6.72
N GLY A 7 -26.44 18.15 7.42
CA GLY A 7 -26.48 17.44 8.71
C GLY A 7 -26.57 15.91 8.58
N ASN A 8 -26.45 15.37 7.36
CA ASN A 8 -26.36 13.93 7.17
C ASN A 8 -24.93 13.47 7.51
N ALA A 9 -24.83 12.28 8.10
CA ALA A 9 -23.54 11.64 8.34
C ALA A 9 -23.68 10.12 8.37
N VAL A 10 -22.69 9.44 7.79
CA VAL A 10 -22.60 7.97 7.74
C VAL A 10 -21.19 7.48 8.07
N HIS A 11 -21.07 6.24 8.55
CA HIS A 11 -19.79 5.54 8.64
C HIS A 11 -19.63 4.58 7.45
N LEU A 12 -18.38 4.44 7.00
CA LEU A 12 -18.00 3.54 5.91
C LEU A 12 -17.25 2.34 6.50
N PHE A 13 -17.85 1.75 7.54
CA PHE A 13 -17.23 0.71 8.37
C PHE A 13 -15.91 1.18 9.02
N GLU A 14 -15.07 0.23 9.44
CA GLU A 14 -13.79 0.48 10.12
C GLU A 14 -12.58 0.19 9.24
N ARG A 15 -11.40 0.52 9.76
CA ARG A 15 -10.11 -0.03 9.31
C ARG A 15 -9.31 -0.47 10.54
N GLU A 16 -8.60 -1.58 10.41
CA GLU A 16 -7.62 -2.05 11.38
C GLU A 16 -6.24 -1.53 11.00
N CYS A 17 -5.62 -0.76 11.89
CA CYS A 17 -4.32 -0.11 11.64
C CYS A 17 -3.30 -0.45 12.74
N SER A 18 -3.53 -1.49 13.55
CA SER A 18 -2.64 -1.86 14.65
C SER A 18 -1.24 -2.28 14.20
N ILE A 19 -1.05 -2.70 12.95
CA ILE A 19 0.28 -3.05 12.45
C ILE A 19 1.03 -1.76 12.09
N GLN A 20 1.80 -1.28 13.08
CA GLN A 20 2.51 -0.02 13.04
C GLN A 20 3.91 -0.14 13.67
N ARG A 21 4.79 0.81 13.35
CA ARG A 21 6.15 0.92 13.91
C ARG A 21 6.37 2.36 14.36
N ARG A 22 6.77 2.59 15.63
CA ARG A 22 6.95 3.95 16.20
C ARG A 22 5.76 4.88 15.89
N HIS A 23 4.54 4.37 16.04
CA HIS A 23 3.27 5.07 15.74
C HIS A 23 3.03 5.40 14.25
N GLN A 24 3.88 4.89 13.34
CA GLN A 24 3.67 4.96 11.90
C GLN A 24 2.98 3.69 11.41
N LYS A 25 1.77 3.83 10.87
CA LYS A 25 1.01 2.74 10.25
C LYS A 25 1.78 2.21 9.04
N ILE A 26 1.91 0.88 8.92
CA ILE A 26 2.62 0.22 7.81
C ILE A 26 1.74 -0.74 7.03
N ILE A 27 0.75 -1.35 7.69
CA ILE A 27 -0.23 -2.25 7.08
C ILE A 27 -1.60 -1.93 7.66
N GLU A 28 -2.57 -1.76 6.78
CA GLU A 28 -3.95 -1.48 7.12
C GLU A 28 -4.86 -2.49 6.46
N GLU A 29 -5.93 -2.89 7.14
CA GLU A 29 -6.90 -3.83 6.57
C GLU A 29 -8.34 -3.50 6.92
N THR A 30 -9.27 -3.94 6.08
CA THR A 30 -10.71 -3.84 6.36
C THR A 30 -11.47 -5.00 5.73
N PRO A 31 -12.46 -5.58 6.42
CA PRO A 31 -12.84 -5.34 7.83
C PRO A 31 -11.76 -5.72 8.85
N SER A 32 -11.87 -5.22 10.08
CA SER A 32 -10.96 -5.63 11.16
C SER A 32 -11.23 -7.08 11.57
N PRO A 33 -10.20 -7.95 11.66
CA PRO A 33 -10.36 -9.30 12.19
C PRO A 33 -10.66 -9.32 13.71
N ALA A 34 -10.42 -8.21 14.41
CA ALA A 34 -10.67 -8.08 15.85
C ALA A 34 -12.13 -7.74 16.18
N LEU A 35 -12.94 -7.32 15.21
CA LEU A 35 -14.30 -6.83 15.44
C LEU A 35 -15.38 -7.83 15.06
N THR A 36 -16.28 -8.10 16.03
CA THR A 36 -17.56 -8.76 15.76
C THR A 36 -18.54 -7.80 15.06
N PRO A 37 -19.59 -8.30 14.38
CA PRO A 37 -20.63 -7.45 13.79
C PRO A 37 -21.28 -6.48 14.78
N GLU A 38 -21.50 -6.92 16.02
CA GLU A 38 -22.12 -6.10 17.07
C GLU A 38 -21.20 -4.97 17.50
N LEU A 39 -19.91 -5.26 17.69
CA LEU A 39 -18.92 -4.26 18.10
C LEU A 39 -18.69 -3.24 16.98
N ARG A 40 -18.61 -3.70 15.73
CA ARG A 40 -18.55 -2.84 14.54
C ARG A 40 -19.74 -1.88 14.46
N SER A 41 -20.95 -2.37 14.69
CA SER A 41 -22.16 -1.53 14.72
C SER A 41 -22.09 -0.47 15.82
N LYS A 42 -21.68 -0.85 17.04
CA LYS A 42 -21.51 0.10 18.15
C LYS A 42 -20.48 1.19 17.85
N MET A 43 -19.32 0.80 17.34
CA MET A 43 -18.24 1.74 16.97
C MET A 43 -18.68 2.67 15.82
N GLY A 44 -19.33 2.13 14.80
CA GLY A 44 -19.88 2.90 13.69
C GLY A 44 -20.90 3.94 14.14
N GLN A 45 -21.83 3.55 15.02
CA GLN A 45 -22.82 4.48 15.61
C GLN A 45 -22.16 5.57 16.46
N ALA A 46 -21.13 5.21 17.26
CA ALA A 46 -20.37 6.18 18.03
C ALA A 46 -19.67 7.20 17.10
N ALA A 47 -19.04 6.75 16.03
CA ALA A 47 -18.38 7.61 15.04
C ALA A 47 -19.38 8.56 14.35
N VAL A 48 -20.55 8.07 13.94
CA VAL A 48 -21.61 8.91 13.36
C VAL A 48 -22.13 9.93 14.36
N LYS A 49 -22.28 9.55 15.64
CA LYS A 49 -22.72 10.47 16.70
C LYS A 49 -21.71 11.60 16.90
N VAL A 50 -20.40 11.31 16.91
CA VAL A 50 -19.33 12.32 16.95
C VAL A 50 -19.45 13.29 15.76
N ALA A 51 -19.61 12.76 14.55
CA ALA A 51 -19.77 13.56 13.34
C ALA A 51 -20.97 14.53 13.43
N LYS A 52 -22.16 14.00 13.78
CA LYS A 52 -23.38 14.81 13.88
C LYS A 52 -23.32 15.86 14.98
N THR A 53 -22.74 15.51 16.14
CA THR A 53 -22.69 16.43 17.30
C THR A 53 -21.74 17.60 17.04
N SER A 54 -20.67 17.39 16.27
CA SER A 54 -19.71 18.42 15.90
C SER A 54 -20.08 19.22 14.64
N GLY A 55 -21.17 18.85 13.94
CA GLY A 55 -21.50 19.42 12.64
C GLY A 55 -20.42 19.12 11.59
N TYR A 56 -19.82 17.92 11.65
CA TYR A 56 -18.72 17.53 10.79
C TYR A 56 -19.14 17.47 9.33
N VAL A 57 -18.37 18.13 8.46
CA VAL A 57 -18.58 18.14 7.00
C VAL A 57 -17.37 17.49 6.33
N ASN A 58 -17.62 16.83 5.19
CA ASN A 58 -16.64 16.16 4.35
C ASN A 58 -16.17 14.80 4.93
N ALA A 59 -15.08 14.24 4.40
CA ALA A 59 -14.53 12.98 4.89
C ALA A 59 -13.72 13.17 6.17
N GLY A 60 -13.83 12.20 7.07
CA GLY A 60 -13.09 12.18 8.33
C GLY A 60 -12.90 10.77 8.86
N THR A 61 -11.99 10.62 9.81
CA THR A 61 -11.76 9.35 10.52
C THR A 61 -11.83 9.58 12.01
N VAL A 62 -12.66 8.79 12.69
CA VAL A 62 -12.73 8.74 14.15
C VAL A 62 -11.88 7.56 14.58
N GLU A 63 -10.82 7.81 15.34
CA GLU A 63 -9.91 6.77 15.81
C GLU A 63 -10.31 6.26 17.19
N PHE A 64 -10.18 4.96 17.37
CA PHE A 64 -10.50 4.27 18.62
C PHE A 64 -9.35 3.33 19.01
N LEU A 65 -9.13 3.19 20.31
CA LEU A 65 -8.32 2.11 20.87
C LEU A 65 -9.25 0.99 21.32
N LEU A 66 -8.94 -0.25 20.93
CA LEU A 66 -9.69 -1.45 21.31
C LEU A 66 -8.89 -2.27 22.33
N GLU A 67 -9.49 -2.53 23.48
CA GLU A 67 -8.94 -3.42 24.51
C GLU A 67 -9.35 -4.88 24.23
N SER A 68 -8.54 -5.84 24.70
CA SER A 68 -8.84 -7.28 24.62
C SER A 68 -10.16 -7.70 25.28
N SER A 69 -10.70 -6.87 26.18
CA SER A 69 -12.02 -7.05 26.81
C SER A 69 -13.18 -6.78 25.85
N GLY A 70 -12.93 -6.16 24.69
CA GLY A 70 -13.93 -5.67 23.73
C GLY A 70 -14.39 -4.23 24.01
N ASN A 71 -13.86 -3.58 25.05
CA ASN A 71 -14.10 -2.16 25.28
C ASN A 71 -13.30 -1.31 24.29
N PHE A 72 -13.93 -0.28 23.72
CA PHE A 72 -13.26 0.67 22.85
C PHE A 72 -13.34 2.08 23.41
N TYR A 73 -12.29 2.87 23.16
CA TYR A 73 -12.13 4.22 23.69
C TYR A 73 -11.82 5.18 22.55
N PHE A 74 -12.50 6.33 22.52
CA PHE A 74 -12.22 7.39 21.56
C PHE A 74 -10.81 7.94 21.78
N LEU A 75 -10.05 8.08 20.69
CA LEU A 75 -8.72 8.68 20.71
C LEU A 75 -8.77 10.10 20.13
N GLU A 76 -9.11 10.22 18.85
CA GLU A 76 -9.16 11.49 18.15
C GLU A 76 -10.07 11.46 16.91
N VAL A 77 -10.29 12.64 16.33
CA VAL A 77 -10.89 12.78 14.99
C VAL A 77 -9.85 13.40 14.06
N ASN A 78 -9.50 12.67 13.01
CA ASN A 78 -8.71 13.21 11.92
C ASN A 78 -9.63 13.91 10.91
N THR A 79 -9.52 15.23 10.83
CA THR A 79 -10.38 16.12 10.03
C THR A 79 -10.01 16.18 8.54
N ARG A 80 -9.55 15.04 7.99
CA ARG A 80 -9.02 14.94 6.61
C ARG A 80 -9.15 13.51 6.08
N LEU A 81 -8.99 13.37 4.76
CA LEU A 81 -8.79 12.06 4.14
C LEU A 81 -7.53 11.39 4.72
N GLN A 82 -7.65 10.09 5.00
CA GLN A 82 -6.54 9.29 5.53
C GLN A 82 -5.76 8.63 4.38
N VAL A 83 -4.49 8.30 4.64
CA VAL A 83 -3.62 7.64 3.65
C VAL A 83 -4.24 6.31 3.23
N GLU A 84 -4.72 5.55 4.22
CA GLU A 84 -5.35 4.25 4.13
C GLU A 84 -6.84 4.27 3.68
N HIS A 85 -7.33 5.38 3.12
CA HIS A 85 -8.70 5.38 2.57
C HIS A 85 -8.94 4.34 1.45
N PRO A 86 -7.96 3.93 0.61
CA PRO A 86 -8.22 2.99 -0.48
C PRO A 86 -8.75 1.65 0.01
N VAL A 87 -8.34 1.14 1.19
CA VAL A 87 -8.89 -0.13 1.68
C VAL A 87 -10.40 -0.04 1.89
N THR A 88 -10.92 1.11 2.34
CA THR A 88 -12.36 1.36 2.46
C THR A 88 -13.02 1.44 1.08
N GLU A 89 -12.40 2.12 0.11
CA GLU A 89 -12.91 2.20 -1.27
C GLU A 89 -13.04 0.82 -1.91
N MET A 90 -12.04 -0.04 -1.74
CA MET A 90 -12.02 -1.38 -2.34
C MET A 90 -13.16 -2.26 -1.86
N VAL A 91 -13.59 -2.15 -0.59
CA VAL A 91 -14.66 -2.99 -0.03
C VAL A 91 -16.05 -2.38 -0.14
N THR A 92 -16.15 -1.05 -0.27
CA THR A 92 -17.43 -0.33 -0.40
C THR A 92 -17.81 -0.01 -1.84
N GLY A 93 -16.82 0.09 -2.74
CA GLY A 93 -17.01 0.58 -4.10
C GLY A 93 -17.23 2.09 -4.21
N LEU A 94 -17.03 2.83 -3.11
CA LEU A 94 -17.14 4.30 -3.10
C LEU A 94 -15.79 4.93 -3.42
N ASP A 95 -15.81 6.00 -4.22
CA ASP A 95 -14.67 6.90 -4.41
C ASP A 95 -14.79 8.05 -3.41
N LEU A 96 -13.96 8.02 -2.38
CA LEU A 96 -14.05 8.98 -1.28
C LEU A 96 -13.61 10.36 -1.72
N VAL A 97 -12.60 10.48 -2.58
CA VAL A 97 -12.15 11.77 -3.11
C VAL A 97 -13.28 12.43 -3.90
N LYS A 98 -13.95 11.68 -4.77
CA LYS A 98 -15.16 12.15 -5.47
C LYS A 98 -16.24 12.56 -4.48
N CYS A 99 -16.56 11.74 -3.48
CA CYS A 99 -17.53 12.12 -2.45
C CYS A 99 -17.16 13.43 -1.75
N GLN A 100 -15.87 13.64 -1.42
CA GLN A 100 -15.41 14.89 -0.82
C GLN A 100 -15.68 16.10 -1.71
N LEU A 101 -15.44 15.98 -3.02
CA LEU A 101 -15.69 17.06 -3.99
C LEU A 101 -17.19 17.35 -4.13
N GLU A 102 -18.03 16.33 -4.22
CA GLU A 102 -19.49 16.47 -4.28
C GLU A 102 -20.04 17.17 -3.04
N ILE A 103 -19.61 16.74 -1.85
CA ILE A 103 -19.99 17.37 -0.57
C ILE A 103 -19.52 18.82 -0.51
N ALA A 104 -18.30 19.11 -0.97
CA ALA A 104 -17.74 20.46 -0.98
C ALA A 104 -18.49 21.41 -1.94
N GLN A 105 -19.15 20.88 -2.96
CA GLN A 105 -20.07 21.63 -3.84
C GLN A 105 -21.43 21.89 -3.19
N GLY A 106 -21.69 21.35 -2.00
CA GLY A 106 -22.96 21.48 -1.29
C GLY A 106 -23.97 20.39 -1.62
N ASN A 107 -23.59 19.36 -2.37
CA ASN A 107 -24.47 18.22 -2.63
C ASN A 107 -24.67 17.38 -1.36
N ALA A 108 -25.87 16.84 -1.19
CA ALA A 108 -26.17 15.91 -0.12
C ALA A 108 -25.51 14.55 -0.38
N LEU A 109 -25.27 13.77 0.68
CA LEU A 109 -24.83 12.39 0.54
C LEU A 109 -25.84 11.59 -0.31
N PRO A 110 -25.42 10.88 -1.37
CA PRO A 110 -26.33 10.17 -2.26
C PRO A 110 -26.79 8.82 -1.70
N PHE A 111 -26.40 8.49 -0.47
CA PHE A 111 -26.66 7.20 0.18
C PHE A 111 -26.95 7.37 1.67
N GLU A 112 -27.74 6.46 2.21
CA GLU A 112 -28.01 6.32 3.63
C GLU A 112 -27.21 5.15 4.23
N GLN A 113 -27.08 5.12 5.56
CA GLN A 113 -26.29 4.09 6.26
C GLN A 113 -26.71 2.65 5.90
N ASN A 114 -28.01 2.42 5.69
CA ASN A 114 -28.55 1.09 5.39
C ASN A 114 -28.32 0.64 3.93
N SER A 115 -27.91 1.56 3.04
CA SER A 115 -27.58 1.25 1.64
C SER A 115 -26.11 0.94 1.42
N LEU A 116 -25.29 1.13 2.46
CA LEU A 116 -23.86 0.86 2.42
C LEU A 116 -23.60 -0.62 2.73
N GLU A 117 -22.85 -1.26 1.84
CA GLU A 117 -22.40 -2.64 2.01
C GLU A 117 -20.87 -2.69 2.03
N GLN A 118 -20.34 -3.65 2.78
CA GLN A 118 -18.93 -4.00 2.78
C GLN A 118 -18.81 -5.42 2.23
N ARG A 119 -18.03 -5.59 1.16
CA ARG A 119 -17.81 -6.89 0.53
C ARG A 119 -16.33 -7.23 0.59
N GLY A 120 -16.05 -8.52 0.75
CA GLY A 120 -14.69 -9.05 0.73
C GLY A 120 -13.79 -8.47 1.83
N HIS A 121 -12.50 -8.43 1.52
CA HIS A 121 -11.45 -7.94 2.40
C HIS A 121 -10.41 -7.18 1.59
N ALA A 122 -9.97 -6.04 2.10
CA ALA A 122 -8.88 -5.28 1.51
C ALA A 122 -7.72 -5.11 2.50
N MET A 123 -6.50 -5.10 1.96
CA MET A 123 -5.27 -4.83 2.70
C MET A 123 -4.45 -3.82 1.94
N GLU A 124 -3.82 -2.89 2.65
CA GLU A 124 -2.86 -1.92 2.14
C GLU A 124 -1.51 -2.11 2.83
N CYS A 125 -0.45 -1.94 2.05
CA CYS A 125 0.93 -1.92 2.50
C CYS A 125 1.56 -0.62 2.03
N ARG A 126 2.13 0.14 2.96
CA ARG A 126 2.87 1.37 2.64
C ARG A 126 4.29 1.03 2.23
N ILE A 127 4.63 1.33 0.97
CA ILE A 127 5.96 1.09 0.44
C ILE A 127 6.80 2.34 0.70
N TYR A 128 7.77 2.22 1.61
CA TYR A 128 8.67 3.31 1.97
C TYR A 128 10.07 3.07 1.38
N ALA A 129 10.76 4.16 1.06
CA ALA A 129 12.20 4.22 0.85
C ALA A 129 12.93 4.22 2.20
N GLU A 130 12.93 3.07 2.86
CA GLU A 130 13.58 2.86 4.16
C GLU A 130 14.26 1.49 4.16
N ASP A 131 15.29 1.33 4.99
CA ASP A 131 15.99 0.06 5.22
C ASP A 131 15.58 -0.57 6.56
N PRO A 132 14.67 -1.57 6.57
CA PRO A 132 14.23 -2.20 7.81
C PRO A 132 15.35 -2.91 8.59
N SER A 133 16.43 -3.34 7.92
CA SER A 133 17.58 -3.98 8.57
C SER A 133 18.49 -2.98 9.29
N ALA A 134 18.42 -1.71 8.89
CA ALA A 134 19.13 -0.59 9.48
C ALA A 134 18.19 0.32 10.30
N ASP A 135 17.31 -0.27 11.13
CA ASP A 135 16.30 0.45 11.93
C ASP A 135 15.45 1.43 11.10
N PHE A 136 15.07 1.01 9.89
CA PHE A 136 14.26 1.79 8.96
C PHE A 136 14.88 3.16 8.65
N PHE A 137 16.20 3.20 8.49
CA PHE A 137 16.87 4.42 8.07
C PHE A 137 16.37 4.83 6.66
N PRO A 138 16.08 6.12 6.41
CA PRO A 138 15.66 6.56 5.08
C PRO A 138 16.66 6.19 3.99
N SER A 139 16.16 5.80 2.82
CA SER A 139 16.94 5.40 1.65
C SER A 139 16.60 6.29 0.44
N PRO A 140 16.90 7.61 0.49
CA PRO A 140 16.73 8.48 -0.66
C PRO A 140 17.70 8.11 -1.77
N GLY A 141 17.39 8.54 -2.99
CA GLY A 141 18.22 8.28 -4.16
C GLY A 141 17.42 7.98 -5.42
N LYS A 142 18.14 7.66 -6.49
CA LYS A 142 17.54 7.39 -7.79
C LYS A 142 16.96 5.99 -7.89
N ILE A 143 15.69 5.89 -8.25
CA ILE A 143 15.07 4.62 -8.65
C ILE A 143 15.63 4.23 -10.03
N LEU A 144 16.37 3.12 -10.10
CA LEU A 144 16.99 2.64 -11.33
C LEU A 144 16.09 1.70 -12.13
N GLY A 145 15.18 1.01 -11.45
CA GLY A 145 14.22 0.10 -12.04
C GLY A 145 12.94 0.12 -11.22
N TYR A 146 11.80 0.20 -11.90
CA TYR A 146 10.50 0.28 -11.24
C TYR A 146 9.47 -0.59 -11.95
N LYS A 147 8.99 -1.63 -11.27
CA LYS A 147 7.96 -2.53 -11.77
C LYS A 147 6.92 -2.79 -10.70
N GLU A 148 5.77 -2.16 -10.87
CA GLU A 148 4.59 -2.37 -10.05
C GLU A 148 3.96 -3.75 -10.30
N PRO A 149 3.36 -4.37 -9.27
CA PRO A 149 2.55 -5.56 -9.47
C PRO A 149 1.22 -5.18 -10.13
N THR A 150 0.76 -6.01 -11.06
CA THR A 150 -0.50 -5.83 -11.79
C THR A 150 -1.39 -7.05 -11.64
N GLY A 151 -2.70 -6.86 -11.80
CA GLY A 151 -3.66 -7.95 -11.94
C GLY A 151 -4.99 -7.70 -11.22
N PRO A 152 -5.91 -8.69 -11.26
CA PRO A 152 -7.21 -8.56 -10.64
C PRO A 152 -7.12 -8.29 -9.14
N GLY A 153 -7.86 -7.28 -8.66
CA GLY A 153 -7.90 -6.92 -7.25
C GLY A 153 -6.58 -6.36 -6.71
N ILE A 154 -5.68 -5.89 -7.57
CA ILE A 154 -4.48 -5.14 -7.19
C ILE A 154 -4.67 -3.69 -7.64
N ARG A 155 -4.42 -2.75 -6.73
CA ARG A 155 -4.40 -1.30 -6.97
C ARG A 155 -3.09 -0.75 -6.44
N ILE A 156 -2.46 0.14 -7.20
CA ILE A 156 -1.32 0.91 -6.77
C ILE A 156 -1.69 2.39 -6.83
N ASP A 157 -1.49 3.08 -5.72
CA ASP A 157 -1.44 4.55 -5.71
C ASP A 157 0.04 4.93 -5.55
N SER A 158 0.67 5.40 -6.62
CA SER A 158 2.11 5.75 -6.65
C SER A 158 2.33 7.19 -7.10
N GLY A 159 3.36 7.82 -6.55
CA GLY A 159 3.86 9.14 -6.97
C GLY A 159 5.23 9.09 -7.65
N VAL A 160 5.78 7.89 -7.85
CA VAL A 160 7.16 7.68 -8.34
C VAL A 160 7.18 6.85 -9.62
N TYR A 161 8.32 6.87 -10.33
CA TYR A 161 8.52 6.16 -11.58
C TYR A 161 10.00 5.82 -11.78
N GLU A 162 10.32 4.99 -12.77
CA GLU A 162 11.71 4.66 -13.10
C GLU A 162 12.51 5.92 -13.47
N GLY A 163 13.66 6.12 -12.84
CA GLY A 163 14.50 7.30 -12.98
C GLY A 163 14.14 8.46 -12.05
N TYR A 164 13.07 8.35 -11.25
CA TYR A 164 12.71 9.33 -10.21
C TYR A 164 13.77 9.40 -9.11
N GLU A 165 14.09 10.62 -8.67
CA GLU A 165 14.99 10.87 -7.55
C GLU A 165 14.16 11.04 -6.28
N VAL A 166 14.28 10.10 -5.34
CA VAL A 166 13.58 10.17 -4.06
C VAL A 166 14.28 11.22 -3.17
N PRO A 167 13.61 12.33 -2.85
CA PRO A 167 14.18 13.41 -2.05
C PRO A 167 14.32 13.00 -0.58
N MET A 168 15.21 13.68 0.15
CA MET A 168 15.37 13.48 1.60
C MET A 168 14.40 14.35 2.42
N GLU A 169 13.87 15.42 1.81
CA GLU A 169 13.12 16.48 2.47
C GLU A 169 11.65 16.13 2.76
N TYR A 170 11.13 15.06 2.16
CA TYR A 170 9.73 14.66 2.23
C TYR A 170 9.55 13.31 2.92
N ASP A 171 8.29 12.94 3.16
CA ASP A 171 7.94 11.62 3.65
C ASP A 171 8.48 10.54 2.69
N PRO A 172 9.10 9.45 3.20
CA PRO A 172 9.74 8.44 2.35
C PRO A 172 8.74 7.51 1.65
N ILE A 173 7.42 7.75 1.73
CA ILE A 173 6.43 6.92 1.06
C ILE A 173 6.57 7.03 -0.46
N LEU A 174 6.76 5.89 -1.10
CA LEU A 174 6.88 5.76 -2.55
C LEU A 174 5.51 5.48 -3.18
N SER A 175 4.78 4.54 -2.59
CA SER A 175 3.48 4.09 -3.07
C SER A 175 2.70 3.38 -1.98
N LYS A 176 1.41 3.18 -2.24
CA LYS A 176 0.53 2.31 -1.47
C LYS A 176 0.17 1.12 -2.35
N LEU A 177 0.51 -0.09 -1.89
CA LEU A 177 0.07 -1.31 -2.53
C LEU A 177 -1.20 -1.78 -1.85
N ILE A 178 -2.30 -1.82 -2.60
CA ILE A 178 -3.60 -2.22 -2.10
C ILE A 178 -4.05 -3.48 -2.82
N VAL A 179 -4.55 -4.44 -2.06
CA VAL A 179 -5.20 -5.62 -2.59
C VAL A 179 -6.60 -5.76 -2.04
N PHE A 180 -7.46 -6.36 -2.83
CA PHE A 180 -8.81 -6.76 -2.46
C PHE A 180 -8.98 -8.24 -2.78
N ALA A 181 -9.74 -8.99 -2.00
CA ALA A 181 -10.22 -10.33 -2.34
C ALA A 181 -11.53 -10.66 -1.63
N GLU A 182 -12.06 -11.85 -1.87
CA GLU A 182 -13.33 -12.35 -1.35
C GLU A 182 -13.30 -12.60 0.16
N ASP A 183 -12.14 -12.93 0.70
CA ASP A 183 -11.89 -13.09 2.14
C ASP A 183 -10.48 -12.65 2.53
N ARG A 184 -10.23 -12.57 3.84
CA ARG A 184 -8.96 -12.10 4.41
C ARG A 184 -7.76 -12.94 3.98
N GLU A 185 -7.88 -14.27 3.92
CA GLU A 185 -6.75 -15.15 3.58
C GLU A 185 -6.43 -15.06 2.09
N LEU A 186 -7.44 -14.95 1.23
CA LEU A 186 -7.24 -14.67 -0.19
C LEU A 186 -6.61 -13.30 -0.41
N ALA A 187 -7.01 -12.27 0.33
CA ALA A 187 -6.40 -10.94 0.28
C ALA A 187 -4.93 -11.02 0.74
N ARG A 188 -4.64 -11.72 1.83
CA ARG A 188 -3.28 -11.95 2.33
C ARG A 188 -2.39 -12.65 1.30
N ARG A 189 -2.87 -13.74 0.69
CA ARG A 189 -2.13 -14.46 -0.37
C ARG A 189 -1.91 -13.59 -1.60
N ARG A 190 -2.89 -12.75 -1.94
CA ARG A 190 -2.76 -11.78 -3.04
C ARG A 190 -1.73 -10.71 -2.72
N MET A 191 -1.70 -10.20 -1.48
CA MET A 191 -0.69 -9.26 -1.00
C MET A 191 0.71 -9.87 -1.08
N ILE A 192 0.89 -11.10 -0.59
CA ILE A 192 2.16 -11.84 -0.72
C ILE A 192 2.60 -11.91 -2.18
N ARG A 193 1.70 -12.33 -3.08
CA ARG A 193 2.01 -12.41 -4.52
C ARG A 193 2.37 -11.04 -5.10
N ALA A 194 1.63 -9.99 -4.72
CA ALA A 194 1.88 -8.63 -5.22
C ALA A 194 3.24 -8.11 -4.74
N LEU A 195 3.56 -8.25 -3.45
CA LEU A 195 4.87 -7.88 -2.88
C LEU A 195 6.02 -8.65 -3.53
N THR A 196 5.88 -9.96 -3.76
CA THR A 196 6.91 -10.75 -4.46
C THR A 196 7.16 -10.27 -5.89
N ASN A 197 6.15 -9.71 -6.56
CA ASN A 197 6.27 -9.20 -7.93
C ASN A 197 6.54 -7.68 -8.00
N TYR A 198 6.65 -7.00 -6.86
CA TYR A 198 6.95 -5.58 -6.81
C TYR A 198 8.46 -5.39 -6.79
N CYS A 199 9.02 -4.89 -7.89
CA CYS A 199 10.45 -4.63 -8.01
C CYS A 199 10.74 -3.12 -7.99
N VAL A 200 11.59 -2.70 -7.05
CA VAL A 200 12.18 -1.36 -6.99
C VAL A 200 13.68 -1.55 -6.79
N THR A 201 14.49 -0.95 -7.65
CA THR A 201 15.96 -1.03 -7.56
C THR A 201 16.59 0.37 -7.53
N GLY A 202 17.82 0.48 -7.03
CA GLY A 202 18.53 1.75 -6.83
C GLY A 202 18.43 2.32 -5.42
N ILE A 203 17.37 1.95 -4.68
CA ILE A 203 17.13 2.30 -3.27
C ILE A 203 16.66 1.07 -2.49
N THR A 204 16.79 1.12 -1.16
CA THR A 204 16.22 0.10 -0.27
C THR A 204 14.76 0.43 0.03
N THR A 205 13.92 -0.59 0.11
CA THR A 205 12.49 -0.42 0.40
C THR A 205 12.00 -1.35 1.49
N THR A 206 10.83 -1.05 2.06
CA THR A 206 10.14 -1.90 3.04
C THR A 206 9.52 -3.17 2.45
N ILE A 207 9.54 -3.39 1.13
CA ILE A 207 8.87 -4.52 0.45
C ILE A 207 9.25 -5.89 1.06
N PRO A 208 10.54 -6.24 1.25
CA PRO A 208 10.91 -7.55 1.80
C PRO A 208 10.42 -7.75 3.23
N PHE A 209 10.48 -6.70 4.04
CA PHE A 209 9.98 -6.71 5.42
C PHE A 209 8.46 -6.91 5.47
N LEU A 210 7.71 -6.18 4.65
CA LEU A 210 6.26 -6.32 4.55
C LEU A 210 5.86 -7.73 4.10
N LEU A 211 6.61 -8.33 3.17
CA LEU A 211 6.39 -9.70 2.72
C LEU A 211 6.51 -10.69 3.89
N ASP A 212 7.52 -10.53 4.74
CA ASP A 212 7.72 -11.39 5.91
C ASP A 212 6.64 -11.15 6.98
N VAL A 213 6.24 -9.90 7.21
CA VAL A 213 5.15 -9.56 8.15
C VAL A 213 3.83 -10.20 7.71
N VAL A 214 3.42 -10.00 6.45
CA VAL A 214 2.18 -10.56 5.89
C VAL A 214 2.25 -12.09 5.77
N GLY A 215 3.45 -12.63 5.54
CA GLY A 215 3.73 -14.07 5.50
C GLY A 215 3.72 -14.75 6.88
N SER A 216 3.82 -13.99 7.96
CA SER A 216 3.98 -14.53 9.32
C SER A 216 2.72 -15.20 9.87
N ILE A 217 2.93 -16.16 10.79
CA ILE A 217 1.85 -16.86 11.49
C ILE A 217 0.97 -15.89 12.31
N PRO A 218 1.51 -14.94 13.10
CA PRO A 218 0.68 -13.98 13.83
C PRO A 218 -0.25 -13.18 12.92
N PHE A 219 0.28 -12.65 11.80
CA PHE A 219 -0.53 -11.89 10.85
C PHE A 219 -1.60 -12.77 10.19
N ALA A 220 -1.26 -13.98 9.76
CA ALA A 220 -2.21 -14.92 9.17
C ALA A 220 -3.36 -15.29 10.12
N LYS A 221 -3.08 -15.40 11.43
CA LYS A 221 -4.10 -15.65 12.47
C LYS A 221 -4.94 -14.44 12.86
N GLY A 222 -4.66 -13.26 12.29
CA GLY A 222 -5.37 -12.02 12.64
C GLY A 222 -4.97 -11.44 13.99
N HIS A 223 -3.83 -11.87 14.55
CA HIS A 223 -3.28 -11.26 15.76
C HIS A 223 -2.67 -9.92 15.38
N THR A 224 -3.49 -8.88 15.46
CA THR A 224 -3.15 -7.50 15.13
C THR A 224 -3.10 -6.72 16.44
N SER A 225 -1.89 -6.45 16.93
CA SER A 225 -1.65 -5.59 18.08
C SER A 225 -0.52 -4.61 17.78
N ILE A 226 -0.55 -3.47 18.46
CA ILE A 226 0.40 -2.36 18.24
C ILE A 226 1.86 -2.72 18.47
N ASP A 227 2.11 -3.84 19.16
CA ASP A 227 3.42 -4.35 19.54
C ASP A 227 3.86 -5.57 18.71
N VAL A 228 3.09 -6.01 17.70
CA VAL A 228 3.45 -7.18 16.86
C VAL A 228 4.82 -7.01 16.22
N ILE A 229 5.11 -5.82 15.69
CA ILE A 229 6.39 -5.53 15.04
C ILE A 229 7.53 -5.59 16.04
N GLU A 230 7.38 -4.97 17.21
CA GLU A 230 8.39 -5.01 18.26
C GLU A 230 8.61 -6.43 18.81
N LYS A 231 7.55 -7.20 19.00
CA LYS A 231 7.62 -8.57 19.56
C LYS A 231 8.19 -9.60 18.61
N HIS A 232 7.91 -9.49 17.31
CA HIS A 232 8.21 -10.54 16.33
C HIS A 232 9.29 -10.16 15.32
N PHE A 233 9.62 -8.87 15.17
CA PHE A 233 10.48 -8.35 14.10
C PHE A 233 11.55 -7.36 14.58
N SER A 234 11.82 -7.25 15.89
CA SER A 234 12.85 -6.35 16.46
C SER A 234 14.28 -6.60 15.94
N HIS A 235 14.57 -7.83 15.52
CA HIS A 235 15.85 -8.24 14.95
C HIS A 235 15.66 -8.81 13.54
N TRP A 236 14.76 -8.20 12.77
CA TRP A 236 14.50 -8.65 11.41
C TRP A 236 15.75 -8.44 10.54
N GLU A 237 16.11 -9.47 9.80
CA GLU A 237 17.15 -9.44 8.78
C GLU A 237 16.56 -9.92 7.46
N GLN A 238 16.93 -9.26 6.36
CA GLN A 238 16.47 -9.67 5.06
C GLN A 238 17.04 -11.05 4.71
N SER A 239 16.16 -11.98 4.34
CA SER A 239 16.58 -13.30 3.91
C SER A 239 17.47 -13.23 2.66
N GLN A 240 18.70 -13.74 2.77
CA GLN A 240 19.64 -13.87 1.66
C GLN A 240 19.41 -15.12 0.80
N ARG A 241 18.25 -15.78 0.94
CA ARG A 241 17.95 -17.08 0.31
C ARG A 241 18.10 -17.07 -1.22
N TYR A 242 17.91 -15.91 -1.85
CA TYR A 242 17.99 -15.76 -3.30
C TYR A 242 19.27 -15.04 -3.77
N ALA A 243 20.19 -14.68 -2.87
CA ALA A 243 21.42 -13.97 -3.23
C ALA A 243 22.27 -14.77 -4.22
N ASP A 244 22.42 -16.07 -3.98
CA ASP A 244 23.17 -16.97 -4.87
C ASP A 244 22.52 -17.09 -6.25
N ILE A 245 21.18 -17.13 -6.30
CA ILE A 245 20.42 -17.20 -7.56
C ILE A 245 20.54 -15.88 -8.32
N ALA A 246 20.46 -14.75 -7.64
CA ALA A 246 20.63 -13.43 -8.23
C ALA A 246 22.06 -13.25 -8.78
N ALA A 247 23.07 -13.67 -8.02
CA ALA A 247 24.47 -13.65 -8.45
C ALA A 247 24.69 -14.55 -9.68
N ALA A 248 24.14 -15.77 -9.67
CA ALA A 248 24.20 -16.68 -10.82
C ALA A 248 23.50 -16.11 -12.06
N ALA A 249 22.33 -15.50 -11.90
CA ALA A 249 21.59 -14.85 -12.98
C ALA A 249 22.36 -13.66 -13.57
N TYR A 250 22.98 -12.83 -12.73
CA TYR A 250 23.84 -11.73 -13.17
C TYR A 250 25.05 -12.22 -13.96
N VAL A 251 25.77 -13.23 -13.45
CA VAL A 251 26.91 -13.82 -14.17
C VAL A 251 26.47 -14.41 -15.51
N LEU A 252 25.33 -15.09 -15.55
CA LEU A 252 24.78 -15.65 -16.78
C LEU A 252 24.41 -14.55 -17.78
N ASP A 253 23.72 -13.49 -17.34
CA ASP A 253 23.39 -12.33 -18.18
C ASP A 253 24.66 -11.68 -18.74
N GLU A 254 25.69 -11.46 -17.92
CA GLU A 254 26.97 -10.90 -18.36
C GLU A 254 27.67 -11.81 -19.39
N LEU A 255 27.63 -13.13 -19.20
CA LEU A 255 28.21 -14.10 -20.13
C LEU A 255 27.44 -14.15 -21.46
N LEU A 256 26.11 -14.04 -21.43
CA LEU A 256 25.25 -14.05 -22.61
C LEU A 256 25.31 -12.72 -23.38
N ASN A 257 25.38 -11.60 -22.66
CA ASN A 257 25.41 -10.25 -23.25
C ASN A 257 26.82 -9.80 -23.67
N LYS A 258 27.86 -10.59 -23.41
CA LYS A 258 29.24 -10.38 -23.92
C LYS A 258 29.36 -10.40 -25.45
N ASN A 259 28.29 -10.68 -26.20
CA ASN A 259 28.28 -10.67 -27.67
C ASN A 259 27.52 -9.50 -28.32
N VAL A 260 27.02 -8.51 -27.57
CA VAL A 260 26.49 -7.29 -28.21
C VAL A 260 27.56 -6.22 -28.26
N PHE A 261 28.51 -6.39 -29.19
CA PHE A 261 29.21 -5.24 -29.77
C PHE A 261 28.16 -4.38 -30.49
N VAL A 262 27.53 -3.44 -29.78
CA VAL A 262 26.89 -2.31 -30.45
C VAL A 262 28.04 -1.52 -31.07
N LYS A 263 28.34 -1.78 -32.34
CA LYS A 263 29.11 -0.85 -33.16
C LYS A 263 28.38 0.49 -33.02
N ARG A 264 28.96 1.44 -32.28
CA ARG A 264 28.54 2.84 -32.38
C ARG A 264 28.58 3.18 -33.87
N PRO A 265 27.49 3.71 -34.46
CA PRO A 265 27.59 4.21 -35.82
C PRO A 265 28.71 5.25 -35.80
N GLN A 266 29.78 5.01 -36.54
CA GLN A 266 30.75 6.06 -36.81
C GLN A 266 29.98 7.17 -37.50
N ALA A 267 30.04 8.38 -36.96
CA ALA A 267 29.50 9.55 -37.63
C ALA A 267 30.24 9.72 -38.97
N GLY A 268 29.59 9.32 -40.05
CA GLY A 268 30.13 9.34 -41.40
C GLY A 268 29.19 8.62 -42.36
N TYR A 269 29.03 9.15 -43.57
CA TYR A 269 28.22 8.52 -44.61
C TYR A 269 28.79 7.13 -44.94
N PRO A 270 27.94 6.07 -45.01
CA PRO A 270 28.42 4.74 -45.31
C PRO A 270 29.04 4.70 -46.72
N SER A 271 30.16 4.01 -46.85
CA SER A 271 30.84 3.87 -48.13
C SER A 271 30.00 2.98 -49.08
N PRO A 272 30.20 3.11 -50.41
CA PRO A 272 29.52 2.25 -51.39
C PRO A 272 29.77 0.74 -51.14
N TRP A 273 30.91 0.39 -50.54
CA TRP A 273 31.29 -0.99 -50.23
C TRP A 273 30.55 -1.57 -49.01
N GLU A 274 30.09 -0.72 -48.10
CA GLU A 274 29.31 -1.13 -46.92
C GLU A 274 27.82 -1.26 -47.23
N SER A 275 27.34 -0.61 -48.28
CA SER A 275 25.93 -0.60 -48.68
C SER A 275 25.56 -1.68 -49.69
N LEU A 276 26.52 -2.19 -50.47
CA LEU A 276 26.23 -3.08 -51.60
C LEU A 276 26.27 -4.58 -51.28
N GLY A 277 26.68 -5.01 -50.08
CA GLY A 277 26.73 -6.43 -49.70
C GLY A 277 27.73 -7.26 -50.50
N ALA A 278 27.93 -8.52 -50.10
CA ALA A 278 28.86 -9.43 -50.76
C ALA A 278 28.21 -10.06 -52.01
N TRP A 279 28.74 -9.77 -53.19
CA TRP A 279 28.37 -10.44 -54.42
C TRP A 279 29.47 -11.44 -54.79
N GLU A 280 29.07 -12.65 -55.17
CA GLU A 280 29.93 -13.61 -55.87
C GLU A 280 29.50 -13.66 -57.35
N LEU A 281 30.49 -13.71 -58.25
CA LEU A 281 30.34 -13.92 -59.69
C LEU A 281 30.32 -15.41 -60.02
#